data_AF-A0A175Y435-F1
#
_entry.id   AF-A0A175Y435-F1
#
_cell.length_a   1.000
_cell.length_b   1.000
_cell.length_c   1.000
_cell.angle_alpha   90.00
_cell.angle_beta   90.00
_cell.angle_gamma   90.00
#
_symmetry.space_group_name_H-M   'P 1'
#
loop_
_entity.id
_entity.type
_entity.pdbx_description
1 polymer ?
#
loop_
_entity_poly.entity_id
_entity_poly.type
_entity_poly.pdbx_seq_one_letter_code
_entity_poly.pdbx_strand_id
1 'polypeptide(L)'
;MARSTIDALPPAILAAVHDAIERRETIDAIVARIRDMGGDASRSAVGRYTKGFAELAKQQRDMRSVAEAFGREFGSADDLQGRMMIQLMTSLTTRVLMPHMTGEAEEDLSVLDLSRLAKAVKDATSASKIDIEREAKIREEEARRARERAAADAETAGRAAGASEATLRAVRLGILGLSA
;
A
#
# COMPACT_ATOMS: atom_id res chain seq x y z
N MET A 1 -19.12 5.96 -24.52
CA MET A 1 -20.07 4.84 -24.30
C MET A 1 -21.45 5.43 -24.04
N ALA A 2 -22.52 4.91 -24.64
CA ALA A 2 -23.87 5.43 -24.43
C ALA A 2 -24.27 5.26 -22.94
N ARG A 3 -24.68 6.36 -22.30
CA ARG A 3 -25.13 6.38 -20.90
C ARG A 3 -26.31 5.41 -20.74
N SER A 4 -26.20 4.44 -19.83
CA SER A 4 -27.25 3.44 -19.64
C SER A 4 -28.48 4.12 -19.07
N THR A 5 -29.69 3.72 -19.47
CA THR A 5 -30.92 4.21 -18.82
C THR A 5 -30.97 3.86 -17.34
N ILE A 6 -30.19 2.87 -16.91
CA ILE A 6 -29.99 2.51 -15.50
C ILE A 6 -29.24 3.63 -14.74
N ASP A 7 -28.31 4.35 -15.37
CA ASP A 7 -27.56 5.45 -14.74
C ASP A 7 -28.45 6.67 -14.44
N ALA A 8 -29.63 6.74 -15.06
CA ALA A 8 -30.61 7.81 -14.86
C ALA A 8 -31.62 7.49 -13.73
N LEU A 9 -31.55 6.29 -13.13
CA LEU A 9 -32.43 5.93 -12.02
C LEU A 9 -32.14 6.79 -10.77
N PRO A 10 -33.16 7.03 -9.93
CA PRO A 10 -32.96 7.68 -8.63
C PRO A 10 -31.84 7.00 -7.82
N PRO A 11 -31.02 7.76 -7.07
CA PRO A 11 -29.84 7.22 -6.38
C PRO A 11 -30.15 6.02 -5.46
N ALA A 12 -31.29 6.03 -4.79
CA ALA A 12 -31.72 4.92 -3.92
C ALA A 12 -31.99 3.62 -4.69
N ILE A 13 -32.59 3.73 -5.89
CA ILE A 13 -32.86 2.57 -6.76
C ILE A 13 -31.55 2.07 -7.38
N LEU A 14 -30.68 3.00 -7.81
CA LEU A 14 -29.38 2.66 -8.37
C LEU A 14 -28.50 1.91 -7.35
N ALA A 15 -28.49 2.34 -6.09
CA ALA A 15 -27.78 1.65 -5.02
C ALA A 15 -28.31 0.22 -4.79
N ALA A 16 -29.64 0.04 -4.81
CA ALA A 16 -30.25 -1.28 -4.69
C ALA A 16 -29.93 -2.20 -5.89
N VAL A 17 -29.76 -1.62 -7.08
CA VAL A 17 -29.29 -2.34 -8.28
C VAL A 17 -27.83 -2.78 -8.12
N HIS A 18 -26.95 -1.92 -7.62
CA HIS A 18 -25.54 -2.26 -7.38
C HIS A 18 -25.41 -3.43 -6.41
N ASP A 19 -26.11 -3.37 -5.28
CA ASP A 19 -26.12 -4.42 -4.26
C ASP A 19 -26.66 -5.76 -4.81
N ALA A 20 -27.76 -5.72 -5.58
CA ALA A 20 -28.29 -6.92 -6.23
C ALA A 20 -27.31 -7.53 -7.25
N ILE A 21 -26.53 -6.72 -7.97
CA ILE A 21 -25.47 -7.20 -8.87
C ILE A 21 -24.32 -7.83 -8.07
N GLU A 22 -23.92 -7.22 -6.95
CA GLU A 22 -22.87 -7.76 -6.07
C GLU A 22 -23.26 -9.13 -5.49
N ARG A 23 -24.53 -9.29 -5.12
CA ARG A 23 -25.12 -10.57 -4.67
C ARG A 23 -25.35 -11.59 -5.79
N ARG A 24 -25.03 -11.24 -7.04
CA ARG A 24 -25.25 -12.07 -8.24
C ARG A 24 -26.72 -12.47 -8.43
N GLU A 25 -27.65 -11.58 -8.09
CA GLU A 25 -29.08 -11.79 -8.38
C GLU A 25 -29.31 -11.88 -9.90
N THR A 26 -30.38 -12.57 -10.31
CA THR A 26 -30.71 -12.70 -11.74
C THR A 26 -31.16 -11.37 -12.31
N ILE A 27 -30.97 -11.16 -13.63
CA ILE A 27 -31.43 -9.95 -14.31
C ILE A 27 -32.93 -9.70 -14.05
N ASP A 28 -33.73 -10.77 -14.05
CA ASP A 28 -35.17 -10.69 -13.82
C ASP A 28 -35.51 -10.26 -12.38
N ALA A 29 -34.73 -10.69 -11.38
CA ALA A 29 -34.88 -10.23 -9.99
C ALA A 29 -34.48 -8.75 -9.84
N ILE A 30 -33.43 -8.31 -10.51
CA ILE A 30 -32.99 -6.91 -10.51
C ILE A 30 -34.06 -6.01 -11.15
N VAL A 31 -34.66 -6.44 -12.27
CA VAL A 31 -35.77 -5.71 -12.93
C VAL A 31 -36.99 -5.62 -12.00
N ALA A 32 -37.35 -6.70 -11.31
CA ALA A 32 -38.45 -6.71 -10.36
C ALA A 32 -38.20 -5.72 -9.21
N ARG A 33 -36.99 -5.74 -8.64
CA ARG A 33 -36.57 -4.82 -7.57
C ARG A 33 -36.63 -3.35 -7.98
N ILE A 34 -36.21 -3.02 -9.21
CA ILE A 34 -36.32 -1.65 -9.75
C ILE A 34 -37.78 -1.20 -9.79
N ARG A 35 -38.69 -2.09 -10.24
CA ARG A 35 -40.13 -1.81 -10.30
C ARG A 35 -40.77 -1.64 -8.93
N ASP A 36 -40.43 -2.50 -7.98
CA ASP A 36 -40.95 -2.43 -6.60
C ASP A 36 -40.58 -1.11 -5.90
N MET A 37 -39.44 -0.52 -6.28
CA MET A 37 -38.99 0.78 -5.78
C MET A 37 -39.51 1.97 -6.60
N GLY A 38 -40.41 1.75 -7.56
CA GLY A 38 -41.03 2.79 -8.38
C GLY A 38 -40.21 3.25 -9.60
N GLY A 39 -39.15 2.52 -9.96
CA GLY A 39 -38.38 2.75 -11.19
C GLY A 39 -38.85 1.89 -12.35
N ASP A 40 -38.39 2.21 -13.56
CA ASP A 40 -38.61 1.35 -14.73
C ASP A 40 -37.30 1.10 -15.49
N ALA A 41 -37.12 -0.15 -15.90
CA ALA A 41 -35.96 -0.60 -16.63
C ALA A 41 -36.30 -1.83 -17.46
N SER A 42 -35.85 -1.84 -18.71
CA SER A 42 -35.96 -3.04 -19.54
C SER A 42 -34.91 -4.08 -19.16
N ARG A 43 -35.25 -5.35 -19.35
CA ARG A 43 -34.35 -6.50 -19.13
C ARG A 43 -33.02 -6.36 -19.88
N SER A 44 -33.05 -5.82 -21.10
CA SER A 44 -31.85 -5.60 -21.92
C SER A 44 -31.00 -4.42 -21.45
N ALA A 45 -31.61 -3.39 -20.83
CA ALA A 45 -30.88 -2.31 -20.18
C ALA A 45 -30.15 -2.83 -18.93
N VAL A 46 -30.83 -3.60 -18.08
CA VAL A 46 -30.22 -4.22 -16.90
C VAL A 46 -29.10 -5.17 -17.31
N GLY A 47 -29.31 -6.06 -18.28
CA GLY A 47 -28.27 -7.00 -18.72
C GLY A 47 -27.00 -6.33 -19.25
N ARG A 48 -27.13 -5.24 -20.04
CA ARG A 48 -25.98 -4.45 -20.50
C ARG A 48 -25.28 -3.75 -19.34
N TYR A 49 -26.06 -3.21 -18.41
CA TYR A 49 -25.54 -2.53 -17.23
C TYR A 49 -24.76 -3.48 -16.31
N THR A 50 -25.34 -4.63 -15.96
CA THR A 50 -24.71 -5.66 -15.14
C THR A 50 -23.39 -6.14 -15.74
N LYS A 51 -23.31 -6.30 -17.08
CA LYS A 51 -22.08 -6.71 -17.76
C LYS A 51 -20.96 -5.68 -17.60
N GLY A 52 -21.26 -4.38 -17.72
CA GLY A 52 -20.28 -3.31 -17.50
C GLY A 52 -19.94 -3.11 -16.01
N PHE A 53 -20.94 -3.22 -15.15
CA PHE A 53 -20.79 -3.07 -13.71
C PHE A 53 -19.99 -4.22 -13.08
N ALA A 54 -20.12 -5.45 -13.58
CA ALA A 54 -19.36 -6.59 -13.06
C ALA A 54 -17.84 -6.41 -13.21
N GLU A 55 -17.38 -5.82 -14.32
CA GLU A 55 -15.96 -5.50 -14.52
C GLU A 55 -15.50 -4.37 -13.58
N LEU A 56 -16.31 -3.32 -13.42
CA LEU A 56 -16.04 -2.23 -12.47
C LEU A 56 -16.03 -2.71 -11.01
N ALA A 57 -16.97 -3.57 -10.61
CA ALA A 57 -17.06 -4.15 -9.28
C ALA A 57 -15.92 -5.15 -9.00
N LYS A 58 -15.45 -5.86 -10.03
CA LYS A 58 -14.22 -6.68 -9.94
C LYS A 58 -13.01 -5.78 -9.68
N GLN A 59 -12.86 -4.71 -10.46
CA GLN A 59 -11.76 -3.75 -10.29
C GLN A 59 -11.79 -3.05 -8.92
N GLN A 60 -12.97 -2.68 -8.40
CA GLN A 60 -13.10 -2.11 -7.05
C GLN A 60 -12.73 -3.12 -5.95
N ARG A 61 -13.10 -4.40 -6.09
CA ARG A 61 -12.68 -5.44 -5.13
C ARG A 61 -11.18 -5.65 -5.15
N ASP A 62 -10.58 -5.66 -6.34
CA ASP A 62 -9.13 -5.77 -6.49
C ASP A 62 -8.44 -4.56 -5.82
N MET A 63 -8.94 -3.34 -6.02
CA MET A 63 -8.45 -2.14 -5.34
C MET A 63 -8.62 -2.18 -3.82
N ARG A 64 -9.77 -2.65 -3.31
CA ARG A 64 -10.01 -2.77 -1.87
C ARG A 64 -9.10 -3.83 -1.25
N SER A 65 -8.90 -4.96 -1.92
CA SER A 65 -7.94 -5.99 -1.52
C SER A 65 -6.50 -5.46 -1.47
N VAL A 66 -6.11 -4.65 -2.46
CA VAL A 66 -4.81 -3.97 -2.49
C VAL A 66 -4.70 -2.94 -1.35
N ALA A 67 -5.74 -2.17 -1.09
CA ALA A 67 -5.77 -1.19 0.01
C ALA A 67 -5.76 -1.85 1.39
N GLU A 68 -6.45 -2.98 1.57
CA GLU A 68 -6.40 -3.78 2.80
C GLU A 68 -5.04 -4.45 2.99
N ALA A 69 -4.44 -4.97 1.91
CA ALA A 69 -3.07 -5.48 1.95
C ALA A 69 -2.09 -4.37 2.30
N PHE A 70 -2.27 -3.17 1.73
CA PHE A 70 -1.49 -1.99 2.08
C PHE A 70 -1.71 -1.57 3.55
N GLY A 71 -2.96 -1.57 4.04
CA GLY A 71 -3.26 -1.27 5.45
C GLY A 71 -2.68 -2.30 6.43
N ARG A 72 -2.58 -3.57 6.04
CA ARG A 72 -1.93 -4.62 6.84
C ARG A 72 -0.39 -4.50 6.84
N GLU A 73 0.20 -4.20 5.69
CA GLU A 73 1.67 -4.12 5.51
C GLU A 73 2.25 -2.80 6.03
N PHE A 74 1.49 -1.71 5.97
CA PHE A 74 1.90 -0.35 6.36
C PHE A 74 1.14 0.17 7.60
N GLY A 75 0.35 -0.68 8.25
CA GLY A 75 -0.51 -0.34 9.40
C GLY A 75 0.23 -0.04 10.70
N SER A 76 1.54 -0.25 10.78
CA SER A 76 2.40 0.31 11.83
C SER A 76 2.90 1.69 11.42
N ALA A 77 1.97 2.64 11.33
CA ALA A 77 2.22 4.04 10.96
C ALA A 77 2.89 4.85 12.10
N ASP A 78 4.01 4.37 12.64
CA ASP A 78 4.80 5.10 13.64
C ASP A 78 6.04 5.79 13.05
N ASP A 79 6.44 5.44 11.83
CA ASP A 79 7.59 6.05 11.18
C ASP A 79 7.22 7.31 10.38
N LEU A 80 7.75 8.45 10.80
CA LEU A 80 7.62 9.78 10.18
C LEU A 80 7.92 9.74 8.67
N GLN A 81 8.84 8.86 8.26
CA GLN A 81 9.28 8.70 6.88
C GLN A 81 8.20 8.09 5.99
N GLY A 82 7.44 7.11 6.51
CA GLY A 82 6.31 6.50 5.80
C GLY A 82 5.15 7.48 5.60
N ARG A 83 4.86 8.30 6.62
CA ARG A 83 3.84 9.35 6.54
C ARG A 83 4.22 10.43 5.52
N MET A 84 5.48 10.86 5.51
CA MET A 84 5.98 11.82 4.51
C MET A 84 5.90 11.28 3.09
N MET A 85 6.22 10.00 2.88
CA MET A 85 6.15 9.39 1.55
C MET A 85 4.71 9.33 1.03
N ILE A 86 3.76 8.94 1.89
CA ILE A 86 2.31 8.95 1.57
C ILE A 86 1.83 10.38 1.25
N GLN A 87 2.32 11.38 1.98
CA GLN A 87 1.92 12.77 1.79
C GLN A 87 2.49 13.37 0.50
N LEU A 88 3.76 13.09 0.17
CA LEU A 88 4.36 13.43 -1.12
C LEU A 88 3.62 12.76 -2.28
N MET A 89 3.21 11.50 -2.10
CA MET A 89 2.46 10.75 -3.10
C MET A 89 1.04 11.25 -3.32
N THR A 90 0.37 11.64 -2.25
CA THR A 90 -0.94 12.28 -2.33
C THR A 90 -0.80 13.61 -3.07
N SER A 91 0.24 14.40 -2.76
CA SER A 91 0.53 15.67 -3.43
C SER A 91 0.79 15.51 -4.94
N LEU A 92 1.63 14.55 -5.35
CA LEU A 92 1.90 14.26 -6.77
C LEU A 92 0.65 13.77 -7.49
N THR A 93 -0.10 12.86 -6.87
CA THR A 93 -1.38 12.39 -7.41
C THR A 93 -2.37 13.52 -7.58
N THR A 94 -2.54 14.39 -6.57
CA THR A 94 -3.43 15.55 -6.63
C THR A 94 -3.00 16.54 -7.71
N ARG A 95 -1.71 16.78 -7.89
CA ARG A 95 -1.17 17.68 -8.92
C ARG A 95 -1.41 17.17 -10.34
N VAL A 96 -1.41 15.84 -10.49
CA VAL A 96 -1.76 15.17 -11.74
C VAL A 96 -3.28 15.15 -11.94
N LEU A 97 -4.08 14.82 -10.93
CA LEU A 97 -5.55 14.70 -11.06
C LEU A 97 -6.29 16.03 -11.15
N MET A 98 -5.83 17.07 -10.45
CA MET A 98 -6.52 18.38 -10.40
C MET A 98 -6.76 18.97 -11.79
N PRO A 99 -5.77 19.02 -12.71
CA PRO A 99 -5.98 19.48 -14.09
C PRO A 99 -7.02 18.68 -14.89
N HIS A 100 -7.14 17.36 -14.65
CA HIS A 100 -8.18 16.54 -15.30
C HIS A 100 -9.56 16.76 -14.68
N MET A 101 -9.63 17.10 -13.39
CA MET A 101 -10.90 17.42 -12.71
C MET A 101 -11.40 18.84 -13.01
N THR A 102 -10.50 19.79 -13.27
CA THR A 102 -10.83 21.16 -13.67
C THR A 102 -11.06 21.32 -15.17
N GLY A 103 -10.79 20.27 -15.97
CA GLY A 103 -10.98 20.26 -17.42
C GLY A 103 -9.90 21.01 -18.20
N GLU A 104 -8.74 21.28 -17.58
CA GLU A 104 -7.61 22.00 -18.19
C GLU A 104 -6.59 21.07 -18.86
N ALA A 105 -6.76 19.75 -18.73
CA ALA A 105 -5.84 18.77 -19.30
C ALA A 105 -6.19 18.42 -20.76
N GLU A 106 -5.17 18.40 -21.63
CA GLU A 106 -5.32 18.08 -23.06
C GLU A 106 -5.52 16.57 -23.35
N GLU A 107 -5.18 15.69 -22.40
CA GLU A 107 -5.36 14.22 -22.51
C GLU A 107 -6.15 13.67 -21.32
N ASP A 108 -7.02 12.68 -21.56
CA ASP A 108 -7.72 11.96 -20.49
C ASP A 108 -6.75 10.96 -19.82
N LEU A 109 -6.40 11.21 -18.57
CA LEU A 109 -5.59 10.27 -17.79
C LEU A 109 -6.45 9.05 -17.44
N SER A 110 -6.09 7.89 -18.01
CA SER A 110 -6.86 6.68 -17.75
C SER A 110 -6.67 6.21 -16.31
N VAL A 111 -7.73 5.67 -15.70
CA VAL A 111 -7.70 5.03 -14.37
C VAL A 111 -6.61 3.93 -14.31
N LEU A 112 -6.32 3.30 -15.46
CA LEU A 112 -5.27 2.31 -15.60
C LEU A 112 -3.87 2.93 -15.44
N ASP A 113 -3.63 4.13 -15.96
CA ASP A 113 -2.35 4.82 -15.85
C ASP A 113 -2.11 5.34 -14.44
N LEU A 114 -3.17 5.77 -13.76
CA LEU A 114 -3.11 6.10 -12.33
C LEU A 114 -2.78 4.87 -11.47
N SER A 115 -3.40 3.73 -11.76
CA SER A 115 -3.10 2.46 -11.09
C SER A 115 -1.67 1.98 -11.36
N ARG A 116 -1.15 2.20 -12.58
CA ARG A 116 0.23 1.86 -12.94
C ARG A 116 1.23 2.75 -12.22
N LEU A 117 0.95 4.05 -12.12
CA LEU A 117 1.80 5.00 -11.38
C LEU A 117 1.82 4.66 -9.89
N ALA A 118 0.66 4.41 -9.28
CA ALA A 118 0.57 4.00 -7.88
C ALA A 118 1.35 2.68 -7.61
N LYS A 119 1.29 1.72 -8.55
CA LYS A 119 2.05 0.48 -8.47
C LYS A 119 3.55 0.72 -8.62
N ALA A 120 3.98 1.51 -9.61
CA ALA A 120 5.40 1.81 -9.83
C ALA A 120 6.03 2.47 -8.60
N VAL A 121 5.31 3.38 -7.94
CA VAL A 121 5.79 3.98 -6.70
C VAL A 121 5.82 2.98 -5.56
N LYS A 122 4.79 2.15 -5.41
CA LYS A 122 4.78 1.10 -4.39
C LYS A 122 6.01 0.19 -4.54
N ASP A 123 6.31 -0.20 -5.77
CA ASP A 123 7.44 -1.07 -6.08
C ASP A 123 8.78 -0.36 -5.78
N ALA A 124 8.93 0.92 -6.17
CA ALA A 124 10.12 1.72 -5.86
C ALA A 124 10.33 1.92 -4.34
N THR A 125 9.26 2.19 -3.60
CA THR A 125 9.31 2.40 -2.15
C THR A 125 9.63 1.10 -1.41
N SER A 126 9.11 -0.02 -1.89
CA SER A 126 9.40 -1.36 -1.34
C SER A 126 10.85 -1.73 -1.57
N ALA A 127 11.41 -1.42 -2.75
CA ALA A 127 12.83 -1.60 -3.02
C ALA A 127 13.71 -0.76 -2.06
N SER A 128 13.39 0.52 -1.86
CA SER A 128 14.14 1.37 -0.91
C SER A 128 14.06 0.90 0.54
N LYS A 129 12.92 0.36 0.99
CA LYS A 129 12.81 -0.23 2.34
C LYS A 129 13.72 -1.46 2.50
N ILE A 130 13.74 -2.33 1.50
CA ILE A 130 14.61 -3.51 1.48
C ILE A 130 16.08 -3.08 1.57
N ASP A 131 16.46 -2.02 0.86
CA ASP A 131 17.82 -1.49 0.88
C ASP A 131 18.18 -0.90 2.26
N ILE A 132 17.27 -0.15 2.90
CA ILE A 132 17.50 0.42 4.24
C ILE A 132 17.65 -0.67 5.30
N GLU A 133 16.78 -1.69 5.31
CA GLU A 133 16.87 -2.81 6.25
C GLU A 133 18.17 -3.61 6.04
N ARG A 134 18.56 -3.79 4.78
CA ARG A 134 19.81 -4.46 4.42
C ARG A 134 21.02 -3.66 4.88
N GLU A 135 21.04 -2.34 4.66
CA GLU A 135 22.11 -1.45 5.14
C GLU A 135 22.18 -1.38 6.66
N ALA A 136 21.05 -1.39 7.36
CA ALA A 136 21.00 -1.43 8.82
C ALA A 136 21.63 -2.73 9.35
N LYS A 137 21.26 -3.88 8.78
CA LYS A 137 21.86 -5.19 9.13
C LYS A 137 23.36 -5.24 8.82
N ILE A 138 23.78 -4.71 7.68
CA ILE A 138 25.21 -4.63 7.31
C ILE A 138 25.96 -3.77 8.33
N ARG A 139 25.43 -2.59 8.68
CA ARG A 139 26.06 -1.71 9.69
C ARG A 139 26.13 -2.35 11.06
N GLU A 140 25.10 -3.07 11.47
CA GLU A 140 25.08 -3.81 12.74
C GLU A 140 26.12 -4.94 12.74
N GLU A 141 26.21 -5.73 11.67
CA GLU A 141 27.23 -6.77 11.54
C GLU A 141 28.65 -6.20 11.52
N GLU A 142 28.89 -5.11 10.81
CA GLU A 142 30.19 -4.45 10.77
C GLU A 142 30.55 -3.84 12.14
N ALA A 143 29.60 -3.22 12.84
CA ALA A 143 29.80 -2.73 14.20
C ALA A 143 30.13 -3.87 15.18
N ARG A 144 29.43 -5.01 15.07
CA ARG A 144 29.71 -6.21 15.86
C ARG A 144 31.11 -6.74 15.59
N ARG A 145 31.48 -6.92 14.32
CA ARG A 145 32.82 -7.37 13.90
C ARG A 145 33.92 -6.43 14.38
N ALA A 146 33.69 -5.11 14.29
CA ALA A 146 34.62 -4.11 14.78
C ALA A 146 34.82 -4.20 16.30
N ARG A 147 33.75 -4.38 17.08
CA ARG A 147 33.84 -4.60 18.53
C ARG A 147 34.56 -5.91 18.88
N GLU A 148 34.28 -6.99 18.16
CA GLU A 148 34.95 -8.28 18.35
C GLU A 148 36.47 -8.17 18.09
N ARG A 149 36.86 -7.49 17.01
CA ARG A 149 38.28 -7.22 16.69
C ARG A 149 38.93 -6.34 17.75
N ALA A 150 38.31 -5.23 18.12
CA ALA A 150 38.81 -4.33 19.15
C ALA A 150 38.99 -5.04 20.51
N ALA A 151 38.07 -5.94 20.86
CA ALA A 151 38.16 -6.74 22.07
C ALA A 151 39.34 -7.72 22.04
N ALA A 152 39.58 -8.38 20.89
CA ALA A 152 40.72 -9.29 20.72
C ALA A 152 42.07 -8.54 20.72
N ASP A 153 42.13 -7.37 20.08
CA ASP A 153 43.32 -6.52 20.04
C ASP A 153 43.64 -5.98 21.44
N ALA A 154 42.63 -5.51 22.17
CA ALA A 154 42.78 -5.05 23.55
C ALA A 154 43.24 -6.17 24.50
N GLU A 155 42.73 -7.39 24.31
CA GLU A 155 43.17 -8.56 25.09
C GLU A 155 44.65 -8.88 24.82
N THR A 156 45.06 -8.85 23.56
CA THR A 156 46.43 -9.12 23.14
C THR A 156 47.40 -8.06 23.67
N ALA A 157 47.06 -6.78 23.49
CA ALA A 157 47.86 -5.66 23.97
C ALA A 157 47.95 -5.63 25.50
N GLY A 158 46.83 -5.87 26.19
CA GLY A 158 46.80 -5.93 27.65
C GLY A 158 47.65 -7.08 28.20
N ARG A 159 47.60 -8.28 27.57
CA ARG A 159 48.44 -9.42 27.95
C ARG A 159 49.93 -9.09 27.77
N ALA A 160 50.29 -8.44 26.66
CA ALA A 160 51.67 -7.98 26.42
C ALA A 160 52.13 -6.93 27.43
N ALA A 161 51.23 -6.08 27.93
CA ALA A 161 51.49 -5.08 28.95
C ALA A 161 51.47 -5.64 30.39
N GLY A 162 51.24 -6.95 30.58
CA GLY A 162 51.21 -7.59 31.91
C GLY A 162 49.91 -7.37 32.69
N ALA A 163 48.81 -7.02 32.02
CA ALA A 163 47.51 -6.89 32.67
C ALA A 163 47.03 -8.24 33.23
N SER A 164 46.32 -8.19 34.36
CA SER A 164 45.74 -9.40 34.97
C SER A 164 44.56 -9.92 34.15
N GLU A 165 44.33 -11.23 34.21
CA GLU A 165 43.19 -11.90 33.55
C GLU A 165 41.82 -11.32 33.96
N ALA A 166 41.70 -10.82 35.19
CA ALA A 166 40.49 -10.13 35.64
C ALA A 166 40.29 -8.79 34.90
N THR A 167 41.37 -8.04 34.68
CA THR A 167 41.35 -6.76 33.94
C THR A 167 41.05 -6.98 32.46
N LEU A 168 41.66 -7.99 31.84
CA LEU A 168 41.41 -8.35 30.44
C LEU A 168 39.94 -8.73 30.20
N ARG A 169 39.37 -9.54 31.11
CA ARG A 169 37.94 -9.89 31.05
C ARG A 169 37.04 -8.66 31.19
N ALA A 170 37.35 -7.76 32.13
CA ALA A 170 36.57 -6.53 32.32
C ALA A 170 36.60 -5.63 31.08
N VAL A 171 37.77 -5.42 30.49
CA VAL A 171 37.95 -4.61 29.26
C VAL A 171 37.21 -5.25 28.07
N ARG A 172 37.31 -6.57 27.91
CA ARG A 172 36.60 -7.31 26.85
C ARG A 172 35.08 -7.18 26.97
N LEU A 173 34.53 -7.36 28.16
CA LEU A 173 33.10 -7.19 28.42
C LEU A 173 32.64 -5.73 28.23
N GLY A 174 33.49 -4.77 28.55
CA GLY A 174 33.29 -3.34 28.25
C GLY A 174 33.14 -3.06 26.75
N ILE A 175 34.09 -3.52 25.94
CA ILE A 175 34.12 -3.29 24.49
C ILE A 175 32.94 -3.98 23.78
N LEU A 176 32.54 -5.16 24.28
CA LEU A 176 31.39 -5.89 23.74
C LEU A 176 30.03 -5.35 24.22
N GLY A 177 30.02 -4.41 25.17
CA GLY A 177 28.79 -3.86 25.75
C GLY A 177 28.02 -4.87 26.62
N LEU A 178 28.73 -5.85 27.19
CA LEU A 178 28.18 -6.92 28.05
C LEU A 178 28.48 -6.69 29.55
N SER A 179 28.92 -5.48 29.90
CA SER A 179 29.17 -5.08 31.28
C SER A 179 27.88 -4.50 31.86
N ALA A 180 27.37 -5.15 32.91
CA ALA A 180 26.36 -4.59 33.81
C ALA A 180 27.05 -3.90 34.99
#